data_AF-A0A9E7BK46-F1
#
_entry.id   AF-A0A9E7BK46-F1
#
_cell.length_a   1.000
_cell.length_b   1.000
_cell.length_c   1.000
_cell.angle_alpha   90.00
_cell.angle_beta   90.00
_cell.angle_gamma   90.00
#
_symmetry.space_group_name_H-M   'P 1'
#
loop_
_entity.id
_entity.type
_entity.pdbx_description
1 polymer ?
#
loop_
_entity_poly.entity_id
_entity_poly.type
_entity_poly.pdbx_seq_one_letter_code
_entity_poly.pdbx_strand_id
1 'polypeptide(L)'
;MRLRKKHLPHRVTIERLGGEGAEGAIYAPPATGRPAYVEQKSRLVVDRRAASETAGQEITSTTFVVLLPGDDALPGSWITTHAGTPRQRRSQVIDSAAFDYRGTPNHIELYLE
;
A
#
# COMPACT_ATOMS: atom_id res chain seq x y z
N MET A 1 -22.55 4.25 1.92
CA MET A 1 -21.99 5.19 0.91
C MET A 1 -20.66 4.64 0.43
N ARG A 2 -20.36 4.61 -0.89
CA ARG A 2 -19.12 3.99 -1.43
C ARG A 2 -17.97 5.02 -1.53
N LEU A 3 -16.74 4.62 -1.22
CA LEU A 3 -15.54 5.43 -1.46
C LEU A 3 -15.38 5.62 -2.97
N ARG A 4 -15.13 6.84 -3.43
CA ARG A 4 -15.00 7.18 -4.86
C ARG A 4 -13.68 7.91 -5.09
N LYS A 5 -13.18 7.86 -6.33
CA LYS A 5 -11.97 8.57 -6.77
C LYS A 5 -11.92 10.04 -6.34
N LYS A 6 -13.07 10.73 -6.39
CA LYS A 6 -13.18 12.15 -6.03
C LYS A 6 -12.93 12.46 -4.54
N HIS A 7 -12.98 11.46 -3.66
CA HIS A 7 -12.71 11.62 -2.23
C HIS A 7 -11.22 11.44 -1.89
N LEU A 8 -10.39 11.06 -2.89
CA LEU A 8 -8.99 10.71 -2.70
C LEU A 8 -8.10 11.81 -3.33
N PRO A 9 -7.45 12.66 -2.52
CA PRO A 9 -6.78 13.87 -3.01
C PRO A 9 -5.43 13.58 -3.68
N HIS A 10 -4.80 12.45 -3.37
CA HIS A 10 -3.45 12.13 -3.83
C HIS A 10 -3.47 11.17 -5.02
N ARG A 11 -2.31 11.08 -5.68
CA ARG A 11 -2.03 10.12 -6.74
C ARG A 11 -0.75 9.37 -6.40
N VAL A 12 -0.81 8.05 -6.50
CA VAL A 12 0.33 7.16 -6.23
C VAL A 12 0.64 6.32 -7.46
N THR A 13 1.88 5.80 -7.50
CA THR A 13 2.27 4.74 -8.41
C THR A 13 2.39 3.44 -7.63
N ILE A 14 1.82 2.37 -8.16
CA ILE A 14 1.80 1.05 -7.54
C ILE A 14 2.57 0.07 -8.43
N GLU A 15 3.61 -0.54 -7.88
CA GLU A 15 4.33 -1.67 -8.51
C GLU A 15 4.02 -2.91 -7.69
N ARG A 16 3.07 -3.72 -8.18
CA ARG A 16 2.56 -4.88 -7.46
C ARG A 16 3.56 -6.01 -7.51
N LEU A 17 3.78 -6.67 -6.37
CA LEU A 17 4.52 -7.92 -6.33
C LEU A 17 3.75 -8.99 -7.12
N GLY A 18 4.36 -9.52 -8.18
CA GLY A 18 3.81 -10.57 -9.04
C GLY A 18 4.25 -11.98 -8.63
N GLY A 19 5.21 -12.09 -7.71
CA GLY A 19 5.74 -13.35 -7.18
C GLY A 19 7.25 -13.30 -7.00
N GLU A 20 7.85 -14.47 -6.74
CA GLU A 20 9.30 -14.66 -6.69
C GLU A 20 9.76 -15.48 -7.91
N GLY A 21 10.78 -14.98 -8.61
CA GLY A 21 11.49 -15.69 -9.66
C GLY A 21 12.87 -16.16 -9.21
N ALA A 22 13.60 -16.82 -10.11
CA ALA A 22 14.93 -17.36 -9.83
C ALA A 22 15.96 -16.29 -9.40
N GLU A 23 15.76 -15.04 -9.80
CA GLU A 23 16.65 -13.90 -9.50
C GLU A 23 16.08 -12.96 -8.42
N GLY A 24 14.92 -13.29 -7.83
CA GLY A 24 14.27 -12.50 -6.78
C GLY A 24 12.84 -12.06 -7.13
N ALA A 25 12.35 -11.05 -6.41
CA ALA A 25 10.98 -10.56 -6.55
C ALA A 25 10.68 -9.99 -7.95
N ILE A 26 9.59 -10.44 -8.55
CA ILE A 26 9.09 -9.97 -9.85
C ILE A 26 7.96 -8.99 -9.60
N TYR A 27 8.00 -7.83 -10.25
CA TYR A 27 6.99 -6.79 -10.12
C TYR A 27 6.21 -6.58 -11.42
N ALA A 28 4.91 -6.34 -11.30
CA ALA A 28 4.07 -5.94 -12.42
C ALA A 28 4.44 -4.52 -12.90
N PRO A 29 4.12 -4.17 -14.17
CA PRO A 29 4.34 -2.82 -14.68
C PRO A 29 3.73 -1.74 -13.76
N PRO A 30 4.40 -0.59 -13.56
CA PRO A 30 3.92 0.45 -12.65
C PRO A 30 2.54 0.98 -13.05
N ALA A 31 1.55 0.84 -12.15
CA ALA A 31 0.25 1.46 -12.30
C ALA A 31 0.32 2.89 -11.76
N THR A 32 0.46 3.87 -12.64
CA THR A 32 0.63 5.29 -12.28
C THR A 32 -0.72 6.00 -12.08
N GLY A 33 -0.70 7.13 -11.36
CA GLY A 33 -1.87 8.01 -11.25
C GLY A 33 -3.05 7.40 -10.49
N ARG A 34 -2.81 6.44 -9.61
CA ARG A 34 -3.88 5.75 -8.87
C ARG A 34 -4.38 6.65 -7.73
N PRO A 35 -5.71 6.84 -7.60
CA PRO A 35 -6.28 7.71 -6.59
C PRO A 35 -6.04 7.12 -5.20
N ALA A 36 -5.52 7.94 -4.29
CA ALA A 36 -5.21 7.53 -2.93
C ALA A 36 -5.44 8.66 -1.92
N TYR A 37 -5.59 8.29 -0.65
CA TYR A 37 -5.32 9.17 0.48
C TYR A 37 -3.97 8.74 1.07
N VAL A 38 -3.15 9.71 1.46
CA VAL A 38 -1.79 9.48 1.93
C VAL A 38 -1.61 10.35 3.16
N GLU A 39 -1.19 9.74 4.24
CA GLU A 39 -0.93 10.39 5.51
C GLU A 39 0.45 9.96 6.00
N GLN A 40 1.30 10.93 6.35
CA GLN A 40 2.57 10.65 7.01
C GLN A 40 2.31 10.55 8.51
N LYS A 41 2.32 9.32 9.02
CA LYS A 41 2.04 9.02 10.42
C LYS A 41 2.87 7.82 10.86
N SER A 42 3.60 8.00 11.96
CA SER A 42 4.38 6.93 12.57
C SER A 42 3.48 6.03 13.42
N ARG A 43 3.54 4.71 13.20
CA ARG A 43 2.79 3.70 13.98
C ARG A 43 3.58 2.40 14.02
N LEU A 44 3.57 1.71 15.16
CA LEU A 44 4.06 0.32 15.25
C LEU A 44 3.09 -0.62 14.53
N VAL A 45 3.61 -1.40 13.58
CA VAL A 45 2.90 -2.41 12.81
C VAL A 45 3.70 -3.71 12.79
N VAL A 46 3.03 -4.84 12.58
CA VAL A 46 3.69 -6.14 12.45
C VAL A 46 4.16 -6.31 11.02
N ASP A 47 5.43 -6.64 10.81
CA ASP A 47 5.97 -6.92 9.49
C ASP A 47 5.41 -8.24 8.94
N ARG A 48 4.55 -8.13 7.92
CA ARG A 48 3.95 -9.29 7.24
C ARG A 48 4.67 -9.69 5.96
N ARG A 49 5.82 -9.07 5.66
CA ARG A 49 6.75 -9.58 4.63
C ARG A 49 7.49 -10.82 5.13
N ALA A 50 7.63 -10.99 6.45
CA ALA A 50 8.27 -12.15 7.05
C ALA A 50 7.39 -13.40 6.88
N ALA A 51 8.00 -14.51 6.44
CA ALA A 51 7.31 -15.78 6.17
C ALA A 51 6.78 -16.52 7.42
N SER A 52 6.86 -15.92 8.61
CA SER A 52 6.41 -16.54 9.85
C SER A 52 5.05 -15.98 10.29
N GLU A 53 4.02 -16.83 10.31
CA GLU A 53 2.65 -16.48 10.72
C GLU A 53 2.56 -16.01 12.18
N THR A 54 3.54 -16.36 13.03
CA THR A 54 3.52 -16.07 14.47
C THR A 54 4.69 -15.22 14.96
N ALA A 55 5.67 -14.91 14.11
CA ALA A 55 6.88 -14.16 14.48
C ALA A 55 7.12 -12.96 13.57
N GLY A 56 6.07 -12.16 13.31
CA GLY A 56 6.23 -10.88 12.65
C GLY A 56 6.96 -9.90 13.57
N GLN A 57 8.06 -9.30 13.09
CA GLN A 57 8.80 -8.27 13.82
C GLN A 57 7.95 -6.99 13.89
N GLU A 58 7.93 -6.33 15.05
CA GLU A 58 7.34 -4.98 15.14
C GLU A 58 8.24 -3.98 14.39
N ILE A 59 7.68 -3.33 13.37
CA ILE A 59 8.33 -2.29 12.57
C ILE A 59 7.53 -1.00 12.68
N THR A 60 8.21 0.15 12.65
CA THR A 60 7.53 1.44 12.57
C THR A 60 7.15 1.72 11.12
N SER A 61 5.84 1.66 10.81
CA SER A 61 5.29 2.24 9.59
C SER A 61 5.34 3.76 9.69
N THR A 62 5.80 4.44 8.65
CA THR A 62 5.87 5.91 8.62
C THR A 62 4.82 6.55 7.71
N THR A 63 4.16 5.75 6.87
CA THR A 63 3.14 6.26 5.94
C THR A 63 1.92 5.33 5.89
N PHE A 64 0.75 5.93 5.99
CA PHE A 64 -0.54 5.27 5.83
C PHE A 64 -1.18 5.66 4.50
N VAL A 65 -1.69 4.68 3.76
CA VAL A 65 -2.32 4.90 2.44
C VAL A 65 -3.67 4.21 2.37
N VAL A 66 -4.68 4.94 1.90
CA VAL A 66 -5.99 4.35 1.56
C VAL A 66 -6.17 4.32 0.05
N LEU A 67 -6.46 3.13 -0.49
CA LEU A 67 -6.74 2.89 -1.90
C LEU A 67 -8.17 2.45 -2.14
N LEU A 68 -8.58 2.48 -3.42
CA LEU A 68 -9.80 1.82 -3.84
C LEU A 68 -9.60 0.30 -3.89
N PRO A 69 -10.68 -0.51 -3.74
CA PRO A 69 -10.58 -1.98 -3.74
C PRO A 69 -9.91 -2.57 -4.98
N GLY A 70 -10.11 -1.97 -6.16
CA GLY A 70 -9.48 -2.42 -7.41
C GLY A 70 -8.00 -2.06 -7.53
N ASP A 71 -7.42 -1.44 -6.51
CA ASP A 71 -6.04 -1.00 -6.46
C ASP A 71 -5.20 -1.72 -5.41
N ASP A 72 -5.69 -2.86 -4.88
CA ASP A 72 -5.00 -3.65 -3.87
C ASP A 72 -3.52 -3.93 -4.21
N ALA A 73 -2.70 -3.93 -3.17
CA ALA A 73 -1.26 -4.14 -3.22
C ALA A 73 -0.85 -4.93 -1.96
N LEU A 74 -0.35 -6.15 -2.17
CA LEU A 74 0.07 -7.04 -1.09
C LEU A 74 1.39 -6.57 -0.46
N PRO A 75 1.70 -7.02 0.78
CA PRO A 75 3.02 -6.83 1.38
C PRO A 75 4.15 -7.19 0.41
N GLY A 76 5.21 -6.39 0.42
CA GLY A 76 6.34 -6.51 -0.51
C GLY A 76 6.19 -5.70 -1.82
N SER A 77 4.98 -5.23 -2.16
CA SER A 77 4.75 -4.30 -3.27
C SER A 77 5.39 -2.93 -3.00
N TRP A 78 5.70 -2.17 -4.06
CA TRP A 78 6.23 -0.80 -3.92
C TRP A 78 5.16 0.25 -4.19
N ILE A 79 5.11 1.26 -3.33
CA ILE A 79 4.26 2.44 -3.48
C ILE A 79 5.15 3.67 -3.62
N THR A 80 4.95 4.44 -4.69
CA THR A 80 5.52 5.79 -4.81
C THR A 80 4.44 6.82 -4.48
N THR A 81 4.65 7.58 -3.40
CA THR A 81 3.80 8.68 -2.97
C THR A 81 4.34 10.02 -3.46
N HIS A 82 3.45 11.02 -3.58
CA HIS A 82 3.79 12.40 -3.97
C HIS A 82 4.67 12.50 -5.24
N ALA A 83 4.42 11.62 -6.22
CA ALA A 83 5.20 11.52 -7.44
C ALA A 83 5.28 12.87 -8.17
N GLY A 84 6.48 13.24 -8.63
CA GLY A 84 6.74 14.51 -9.30
C GLY A 84 6.84 15.72 -8.38
N THR A 85 6.88 15.54 -7.05
CA THR A 85 7.08 16.64 -6.09
C THR A 85 8.36 16.43 -5.28
N PRO A 86 8.88 17.47 -4.58
CA PRO A 86 10.03 17.31 -3.68
C PRO A 86 9.79 16.34 -2.50
N ARG A 87 8.53 15.99 -2.21
CA ARG A 87 8.16 15.02 -1.17
C ARG A 87 8.01 13.59 -1.69
N GLN A 88 8.40 13.33 -2.95
CA GLN A 88 8.31 12.01 -3.54
C GLN A 88 9.06 10.98 -2.69
N ARG A 89 8.39 9.88 -2.37
CA ARG A 89 9.00 8.76 -1.64
C ARG A 89 8.52 7.45 -2.24
N ARG A 90 9.45 6.51 -2.41
CA ARG A 90 9.16 5.12 -2.77
C ARG A 90 9.39 4.27 -1.52
N SER A 91 8.34 3.62 -1.04
CA SER A 91 8.36 2.78 0.16
C SER A 91 7.69 1.44 -0.14
N GLN A 92 8.10 0.41 0.59
CA GLN A 92 7.52 -0.93 0.45
C GLN A 92 6.28 -1.06 1.35
N VAL A 93 5.30 -1.84 0.90
CA VAL A 93 4.15 -2.23 1.71
C VAL A 93 4.62 -3.25 2.75
N ILE A 94 4.39 -2.93 4.03
CA ILE A 94 4.66 -3.83 5.17
C ILE A 94 3.42 -4.64 5.50
N ASP A 95 2.25 -3.99 5.50
CA ASP A 95 0.96 -4.62 5.78
C ASP A 95 -0.14 -4.05 4.86
N SER A 96 -1.11 -4.89 4.55
CA SER A 96 -2.30 -4.57 3.76
C SER A 96 -3.54 -5.14 4.41
N ALA A 97 -4.59 -4.33 4.51
CA ALA A 97 -5.89 -4.74 5.01
C ALA A 97 -6.99 -4.40 3.98
N ALA A 98 -7.70 -5.44 3.55
CA ALA A 98 -8.83 -5.32 2.65
C ALA A 98 -10.14 -5.20 3.45
N PHE A 99 -10.88 -4.12 3.20
CA PHE A 99 -12.16 -3.85 3.85
C PHE A 99 -13.29 -3.96 2.83
N ASP A 100 -14.03 -5.06 2.89
CA ASP A 100 -15.22 -5.33 2.07
C ASP A 100 -16.44 -5.52 2.97
N TYR A 101 -17.36 -4.56 2.94
CA TYR A 101 -18.47 -4.47 3.87
C TYR A 101 -19.79 -4.20 3.15
N ARG A 102 -20.88 -4.75 3.70
CA ARG A 102 -22.24 -4.43 3.24
C ARG A 102 -22.73 -3.10 3.83
N GLY A 103 -22.46 -1.99 3.14
CA GLY A 103 -23.09 -0.67 3.42
C GLY A 103 -22.13 0.47 3.76
N THR A 104 -20.90 0.16 4.14
CA THR A 104 -19.82 1.13 4.37
C THR A 104 -18.88 1.23 3.16
N PRO A 105 -18.02 2.25 3.08
CA PRO A 105 -17.08 2.38 1.99
C PRO A 105 -16.02 1.25 1.99
N ASN A 106 -16.03 0.41 0.95
CA ASN A 106 -14.95 -0.55 0.72
C ASN A 106 -13.67 0.17 0.32
N HIS A 107 -12.54 -0.27 0.89
CA HIS A 107 -11.23 0.31 0.65
C HIS A 107 -10.11 -0.67 1.03
N ILE A 108 -8.89 -0.34 0.62
CA ILE A 108 -7.69 -1.03 1.07
C ILE A 108 -6.89 -0.05 1.91
N GLU A 109 -6.42 -0.50 3.08
CA GLU A 109 -5.43 0.21 3.88
C GLU A 109 -4.05 -0.41 3.66
N LEU A 110 -3.05 0.43 3.43
CA LEU A 110 -1.65 0.03 3.36
C LEU A 110 -0.83 0.77 4.41
N TYR A 111 0.12 0.04 5.00
CA TYR A 111 1.13 0.58 5.91
C TYR A 111 2.50 0.43 5.25
N LEU A 112 3.23 1.55 5.16
CA LEU A 112 4.51 1.61 4.45
C LEU A 112 5.67 1.92 5.40
N GLU A 113 6.83 1.37 5.08
CA GLU A 113 8.12 1.64 5.74
C GLU A 113 8.59 3.09 5.55
#